data_AF-R9BA21-F1
#
_entry.id   AF-R9BA21-F1
#
_cell.length_a   1.000
_cell.length_b   1.000
_cell.length_c   1.000
_cell.angle_alpha   90.00
_cell.angle_beta   90.00
_cell.angle_gamma   90.00
#
_symmetry.space_group_name_H-M   'P 1'
#
loop_
_entity.id
_entity.type
_entity.pdbx_description
1 polymer ?
#
loop_
_entity_poly.entity_id
_entity_poly.type
_entity_poly.pdbx_seq_one_letter_code
_entity_poly.pdbx_strand_id
1 'polypeptide(L)'
;MQQSLGKVEQFNLRPLTFQEFIHASGEQALIKAFDSQTNTPAVHSKLMDKLTDYFFTGGMPEAVASWYQYKESSILERIENVSKIHADLVEGYRRDFGKYAGKVDAKLIESVFNSIPSQLSQVSDESVKRFKFKNVHERKSRYSDFETAIHWLKCCRLALANYPIEGQPKSPLAAYKKDNMVKLFLFDVGLLNHMLGSSYKEIKQQSYEYKGYVAENFVQQELTAINIDPSYSWNDARAEIEFILATDEGDIIPIEVKSGKRTRAKSLASYIEKCSPSKTFKLTGTQGSSMLEQTNIVMPLYFTQFLPLRLG
;
A
#
# COMPACT_ATOMS: atom_id res chain seq x y z
N MET A 1 27.04 25.11 17.24
CA MET A 1 25.66 24.84 17.67
C MET A 1 24.82 26.02 17.23
N GLN A 2 24.03 25.89 16.16
CA GLN A 2 23.17 26.97 15.68
C GLN A 2 21.77 26.38 15.53
N GLN A 3 20.95 26.59 16.55
CA GLN A 3 19.51 26.33 16.49
C GLN A 3 18.87 27.47 15.69
N SER A 4 18.32 27.17 14.53
CA SER A 4 17.42 28.10 13.84
C SER A 4 16.01 27.94 14.44
N LEU A 5 15.62 28.89 15.30
CA LEU A 5 14.25 29.08 15.80
C LEU A 5 13.38 29.76 14.73
N GLY A 6 13.15 29.06 13.63
CA GLY A 6 12.04 29.36 12.72
C GLY A 6 11.04 28.22 12.83
N LYS A 7 9.80 28.49 13.26
CA LYS A 7 8.71 27.51 13.09
C LYS A 7 8.40 27.42 11.60
N VAL A 8 9.19 26.62 10.88
CA VAL A 8 8.83 26.16 9.55
C VAL A 8 7.86 25.00 9.76
N GLU A 9 6.58 25.24 9.53
CA GLU A 9 5.61 24.15 9.42
C GLU A 9 5.88 23.42 8.11
N GLN A 10 6.34 22.17 8.22
CA GLN A 10 6.55 21.29 7.07
C GLN A 10 5.30 20.43 6.88
N PHE A 11 4.60 20.63 5.76
CA PHE A 11 3.51 19.75 5.35
C PHE A 11 4.08 18.63 4.49
N ASN A 12 3.85 17.39 4.90
CA ASN A 12 4.24 16.21 4.15
C ASN A 12 3.11 15.80 3.23
N LEU A 13 3.21 16.14 1.94
CA LEU A 13 2.24 15.73 0.94
C LEU A 13 2.51 14.28 0.50
N ARG A 14 1.43 13.52 0.34
CA ARG A 14 1.39 12.15 -0.19
C ARG A 14 0.32 12.06 -1.29
N PRO A 15 0.29 10.99 -2.10
CA PRO A 15 -0.88 10.73 -2.93
C PRO A 15 -2.15 10.74 -2.08
N LEU A 16 -3.24 11.24 -2.65
CA LEU A 16 -4.56 11.26 -2.04
C LEU A 16 -4.95 9.84 -1.63
N THR A 17 -5.46 9.68 -0.42
CA THR A 17 -6.04 8.44 0.12
C THR A 17 -7.30 8.03 -0.64
N PHE A 18 -7.78 6.82 -0.40
CA PHE A 18 -9.08 6.41 -0.90
C PHE A 18 -10.22 7.29 -0.39
N GLN A 19 -10.17 7.76 0.87
CA GLN A 19 -11.17 8.70 1.39
C GLN A 19 -11.17 10.00 0.57
N GLU A 20 -10.00 10.59 0.34
CA GLU A 20 -9.89 11.81 -0.47
C GLU A 20 -10.38 11.59 -1.91
N PHE A 21 -10.15 10.40 -2.49
CA PHE A 21 -10.73 10.02 -3.77
C PHE A 21 -12.27 9.95 -3.72
N ILE A 22 -12.85 9.33 -2.68
CA ILE A 22 -14.31 9.32 -2.48
C ILE A 22 -14.85 10.75 -2.30
N HIS A 23 -14.16 11.60 -1.55
CA HIS A 23 -14.55 12.99 -1.37
C HIS A 23 -14.49 13.79 -2.68
N ALA A 24 -13.46 13.55 -3.51
CA ALA A 24 -13.31 14.16 -4.83
C ALA A 24 -14.44 13.80 -5.81
N SER A 25 -15.17 12.69 -5.56
CA SER A 25 -16.35 12.33 -6.38
C SER A 25 -17.51 13.32 -6.26
N GLY A 26 -17.60 14.06 -5.15
CA GLY A 26 -18.75 14.92 -4.83
C GLY A 26 -20.05 14.17 -4.51
N GLU A 27 -20.03 12.82 -4.44
CA GLU A 27 -21.20 12.00 -4.15
C GLU A 27 -21.54 11.99 -2.65
N GLN A 28 -22.26 13.02 -2.18
CA GLN A 28 -22.52 13.26 -0.75
C GLN A 28 -23.06 12.05 0.03
N ALA A 29 -23.95 11.27 -0.58
CA ALA A 29 -24.49 10.07 0.05
C ALA A 29 -23.42 8.98 0.23
N LEU A 30 -22.50 8.83 -0.73
CA LEU A 30 -21.42 7.84 -0.67
C LEU A 30 -20.33 8.29 0.31
N ILE A 31 -20.00 9.59 0.31
CA ILE A 31 -19.07 10.22 1.28
C ILE A 31 -19.56 9.95 2.71
N LYS A 32 -20.82 10.31 3.00
CA LYS A 32 -21.42 10.07 4.33
C LYS A 32 -21.42 8.59 4.69
N ALA A 33 -21.72 7.70 3.73
CA ALA A 33 -21.73 6.27 3.97
C ALA A 33 -20.33 5.74 4.30
N PHE A 34 -19.30 6.21 3.60
CA PHE A 34 -17.90 5.87 3.86
C PHE A 34 -17.43 6.36 5.23
N ASP A 35 -17.61 7.64 5.53
CA ASP A 35 -17.13 8.27 6.78
C ASP A 35 -17.83 7.68 8.02
N SER A 36 -19.08 7.26 7.89
CA SER A 36 -19.82 6.56 8.95
C SER A 36 -19.60 5.04 8.99
N GLN A 37 -18.75 4.50 8.11
CA GLN A 37 -18.53 3.05 7.94
C GLN A 37 -19.83 2.26 7.70
N THR A 38 -20.83 2.88 7.06
CA THR A 38 -22.07 2.22 6.68
C THR A 38 -21.77 1.14 5.64
N ASN A 39 -22.22 -0.10 5.89
CA ASN A 39 -21.78 -1.25 5.10
C ASN A 39 -22.95 -2.14 4.63
N THR A 40 -23.98 -1.52 4.06
CA THR A 40 -25.06 -2.27 3.39
C THR A 40 -24.57 -2.84 2.05
N PRO A 41 -25.21 -3.89 1.49
CA PRO A 41 -24.76 -4.49 0.22
C PRO A 41 -24.66 -3.49 -0.93
N ALA A 42 -25.59 -2.53 -1.00
CA ALA A 42 -25.60 -1.49 -2.02
C ALA A 42 -24.44 -0.49 -1.85
N VAL A 43 -24.12 -0.08 -0.62
CA VAL A 43 -22.98 0.81 -0.35
C VAL A 43 -21.67 0.06 -0.64
N HIS A 44 -21.56 -1.19 -0.20
CA HIS A 44 -20.39 -2.02 -0.44
C HIS A 44 -20.09 -2.16 -1.94
N SER A 45 -21.08 -2.50 -2.76
CA SER A 45 -20.91 -2.59 -4.21
C SER A 45 -20.39 -1.29 -4.81
N LYS A 46 -20.95 -0.14 -4.42
CA LYS A 46 -20.48 1.18 -4.90
C LYS A 46 -19.06 1.51 -4.46
N LEU A 47 -18.70 1.24 -3.20
CA LEU A 47 -17.36 1.48 -2.70
C LEU A 47 -16.33 0.57 -3.36
N MET A 48 -16.68 -0.68 -3.66
CA MET A 48 -15.82 -1.58 -4.41
C MET A 48 -15.64 -1.17 -5.87
N ASP A 49 -16.67 -0.61 -6.51
CA ASP A 49 -16.54 0.01 -7.84
C ASP A 49 -15.59 1.21 -7.79
N LYS A 50 -15.72 2.08 -6.78
CA LYS A 50 -14.77 3.19 -6.57
C LYS A 50 -13.36 2.71 -6.26
N LEU A 51 -13.21 1.62 -5.50
CA LEU A 51 -11.89 1.03 -5.23
C LEU A 51 -11.25 0.49 -6.51
N THR A 52 -12.04 -0.11 -7.41
CA THR A 52 -11.59 -0.53 -8.74
C THR A 52 -11.08 0.66 -9.55
N ASP A 53 -11.84 1.76 -9.56
CA ASP A 53 -11.41 3.00 -10.21
C ASP A 53 -10.11 3.53 -9.58
N TYR A 54 -10.03 3.55 -8.25
CA TYR A 54 -8.86 4.00 -7.52
C TYR A 54 -7.60 3.15 -7.77
N PHE A 55 -7.74 1.83 -7.93
CA PHE A 55 -6.62 0.96 -8.31
C PHE A 55 -6.06 1.31 -9.68
N PHE A 56 -6.88 1.83 -10.59
CA PHE A 56 -6.41 2.34 -11.85
C PHE A 56 -5.85 3.76 -11.71
N THR A 57 -6.58 4.70 -11.08
CA THR A 57 -6.19 6.12 -11.05
C THR A 57 -5.05 6.41 -10.09
N GLY A 58 -4.97 5.69 -8.99
CA GLY A 58 -4.15 6.05 -7.84
C GLY A 58 -4.67 7.31 -7.13
N GLY A 59 -3.81 7.84 -6.26
CA GLY A 59 -4.00 9.05 -5.48
C GLY A 59 -3.27 10.28 -6.02
N MET A 60 -2.56 10.18 -7.14
CA MET A 60 -1.86 11.33 -7.72
C MET A 60 -2.86 12.48 -7.99
N PRO A 61 -2.67 13.70 -7.42
CA PRO A 61 -3.70 14.74 -7.45
C PRO A 61 -4.19 15.10 -8.86
N GLU A 62 -3.28 15.20 -9.83
CA GLU A 62 -3.61 15.47 -11.23
C GLU A 62 -4.43 14.34 -11.87
N ALA A 63 -4.09 13.08 -11.56
CA ALA A 63 -4.83 11.91 -12.07
C ALA A 63 -6.24 11.84 -11.49
N VAL A 64 -6.40 12.08 -10.17
CA VAL A 64 -7.71 12.12 -9.50
C VAL A 64 -8.56 13.28 -10.02
N ALA A 65 -7.98 14.48 -10.15
CA ALA A 65 -8.68 15.63 -10.70
C ALA A 65 -9.17 15.37 -12.14
N SER A 66 -8.30 14.83 -13.00
CA SER A 66 -8.65 14.45 -14.37
C SER A 66 -9.77 13.39 -14.40
N TRP A 67 -9.69 12.36 -13.56
CA TRP A 67 -10.71 11.30 -13.49
C TRP A 67 -12.12 11.84 -13.22
N TYR A 68 -12.25 12.82 -12.33
CA TYR A 68 -13.55 13.39 -11.94
C TYR A 68 -13.98 14.61 -12.76
N GLN A 69 -13.03 15.41 -13.29
CA GLN A 69 -13.34 16.50 -14.22
C GLN A 69 -14.04 15.98 -15.47
N TYR A 70 -13.60 14.84 -16.00
CA TYR A 70 -14.16 14.20 -17.19
C TYR A 70 -15.19 13.11 -16.85
N LYS A 71 -15.89 13.19 -15.71
CA LYS A 71 -16.86 12.16 -15.29
C LYS A 71 -18.02 11.93 -16.26
N GLU A 72 -18.39 12.94 -17.04
CA GLU A 72 -19.44 12.88 -18.07
C GLU A 72 -18.90 12.39 -19.43
N SER A 73 -17.57 12.33 -19.60
CA SER A 73 -16.93 11.78 -20.79
C SER A 73 -17.02 10.25 -20.81
N SER A 74 -16.75 9.67 -21.99
CA SER A 74 -16.67 8.22 -22.10
C SER A 74 -15.60 7.63 -21.18
N ILE A 75 -15.81 6.40 -20.71
CA ILE A 75 -14.81 5.71 -19.88
C ILE A 75 -13.45 5.59 -20.59
N LEU A 76 -13.44 5.45 -21.92
CA LEU A 76 -12.22 5.36 -22.72
C LEU A 76 -11.39 6.64 -22.65
N GLU A 77 -12.04 7.79 -22.78
CA GLU A 77 -11.39 9.11 -22.70
C GLU A 77 -10.81 9.35 -21.30
N ARG A 78 -11.53 8.97 -20.25
CA ARG A 78 -11.05 9.08 -18.87
C ARG A 78 -9.81 8.21 -18.63
N ILE A 79 -9.81 6.99 -19.16
CA ILE A 79 -8.67 6.06 -19.11
C ILE A 79 -7.46 6.65 -19.84
N GLU A 80 -7.65 7.18 -21.05
CA GLU A 80 -6.58 7.77 -21.86
C GLU A 80 -5.93 8.96 -21.14
N ASN A 81 -6.74 9.88 -20.62
CA ASN A 81 -6.27 11.06 -19.90
C ASN A 81 -5.42 10.68 -18.68
N VAL A 82 -5.90 9.76 -17.84
CA VAL A 82 -5.17 9.28 -16.67
C VAL A 82 -3.89 8.53 -17.06
N SER A 83 -3.95 7.70 -18.09
CA SER A 83 -2.78 6.94 -18.57
C SER A 83 -1.65 7.86 -19.04
N LYS A 84 -2.01 8.97 -19.71
CA LYS A 84 -1.06 10.00 -20.13
C LYS A 84 -0.41 10.69 -18.92
N ILE A 85 -1.23 11.10 -17.94
CA ILE A 85 -0.74 11.72 -16.70
C ILE A 85 0.22 10.78 -15.96
N HIS A 86 -0.11 9.49 -15.83
CA HIS A 86 0.80 8.52 -15.21
C HIS A 86 2.12 8.37 -15.96
N ALA A 87 2.09 8.31 -17.30
CA ALA A 87 3.30 8.23 -18.10
C ALA A 87 4.20 9.46 -17.89
N ASP A 88 3.59 10.65 -17.92
CA ASP A 88 4.30 11.92 -17.71
C ASP A 88 4.89 12.02 -16.30
N LEU A 89 4.16 11.57 -15.27
CA LEU A 89 4.63 11.53 -13.88
C LEU A 89 5.80 10.56 -13.69
N VAL A 90 5.68 9.32 -14.17
CA VAL A 90 6.75 8.31 -14.07
C VAL A 90 8.02 8.83 -14.74
N GLU A 91 7.89 9.45 -15.91
CA GLU A 91 9.04 10.01 -16.62
C GLU A 91 9.59 11.27 -15.91
N GLY A 92 8.71 12.07 -15.30
CA GLY A 92 9.10 13.16 -14.41
C GLY A 92 10.00 12.71 -13.27
N TYR A 93 9.59 11.66 -12.55
CA TYR A 93 10.40 11.09 -11.47
C TYR A 93 11.77 10.59 -11.95
N ARG A 94 11.83 9.92 -13.11
CA ARG A 94 13.10 9.44 -13.68
C ARG A 94 14.05 10.57 -14.00
N ARG A 95 13.57 11.66 -14.61
CA ARG A 95 14.38 12.88 -14.85
C ARG A 95 14.86 13.51 -13.54
N ASP A 96 14.00 13.54 -12.53
CA ASP A 96 14.29 14.12 -11.23
C ASP A 96 15.37 13.35 -10.46
N PHE A 97 15.53 12.05 -10.69
CA PHE A 97 16.65 11.28 -10.12
C PHE A 97 17.99 11.86 -10.59
N GLY A 98 18.15 12.13 -11.89
CA GLY A 98 19.38 12.74 -12.42
C GLY A 98 19.65 14.15 -11.87
N LYS A 99 18.60 14.91 -11.55
CA LYS A 99 18.69 16.30 -11.09
C LYS A 99 18.91 16.43 -9.58
N TYR A 100 18.30 15.58 -8.78
CA TYR A 100 18.20 15.74 -7.32
C TYR A 100 18.85 14.60 -6.51
N ALA A 101 19.45 13.59 -7.15
CA ALA A 101 20.11 12.49 -6.42
C ALA A 101 21.28 12.95 -5.52
N GLY A 102 21.84 14.14 -5.76
CA GLY A 102 22.96 14.68 -5.01
C GLY A 102 24.19 13.77 -5.14
N LYS A 103 24.59 13.11 -4.05
CA LYS A 103 25.73 12.16 -4.03
C LYS A 103 25.31 10.71 -4.29
N VAL A 104 24.02 10.42 -4.31
CA VAL A 104 23.52 9.07 -4.57
C VAL A 104 23.57 8.81 -6.07
N ASP A 105 23.89 7.58 -6.48
CA ASP A 105 23.95 7.20 -7.89
C ASP A 105 22.52 7.16 -8.47
N ALA A 106 22.22 8.10 -9.36
CA ALA A 106 20.91 8.24 -10.01
C ALA A 106 20.48 6.96 -10.75
N LYS A 107 21.43 6.23 -11.35
CA LYS A 107 21.11 4.97 -12.03
C LYS A 107 20.66 3.88 -11.05
N LEU A 108 21.18 3.89 -9.82
CA LEU A 108 20.73 2.96 -8.78
C LEU A 108 19.35 3.33 -8.25
N ILE A 109 19.09 4.62 -8.05
CA ILE A 109 17.76 5.11 -7.67
C ILE A 109 16.74 4.64 -8.70
N GLU A 110 17.01 4.91 -9.98
CA GLU A 110 16.15 4.49 -11.08
C GLU A 110 15.99 2.97 -11.15
N SER A 111 17.08 2.21 -11.01
CA SER A 111 17.06 0.75 -11.04
C SER A 111 16.19 0.16 -9.91
N VAL A 112 16.30 0.69 -8.69
CA VAL A 112 15.48 0.27 -7.56
C VAL A 112 14.02 0.65 -7.81
N PHE A 113 13.75 1.91 -8.18
CA PHE A 113 12.40 2.41 -8.43
C PHE A 113 11.65 1.58 -9.49
N ASN A 114 12.27 1.37 -10.65
CA ASN A 114 11.68 0.57 -11.74
C ASN A 114 11.54 -0.92 -11.37
N SER A 115 12.34 -1.42 -10.43
CA SER A 115 12.26 -2.82 -9.97
C SER A 115 11.11 -3.05 -8.98
N ILE A 116 10.63 -2.04 -8.26
CA ILE A 116 9.59 -2.23 -7.22
C ILE A 116 8.33 -2.90 -7.80
N PRO A 117 7.70 -2.39 -8.88
CA PRO A 117 6.46 -2.99 -9.40
C PRO A 117 6.66 -4.43 -9.86
N SER A 118 7.68 -4.67 -10.68
CA SER A 118 7.93 -6.00 -11.24
C SER A 118 8.32 -7.03 -10.18
N GLN A 119 8.98 -6.60 -9.10
CA GLN A 119 9.27 -7.49 -7.98
C GLN A 119 8.02 -7.85 -7.22
N LEU A 120 7.17 -6.89 -6.87
CA LEU A 120 5.88 -7.14 -6.20
C LEU A 120 5.01 -8.13 -6.98
N SER A 121 5.03 -8.07 -8.32
CA SER A 121 4.26 -8.97 -9.18
C SER A 121 4.91 -10.33 -9.46
N GLN A 122 6.07 -10.66 -8.88
CA GLN A 122 6.77 -11.93 -9.17
C GLN A 122 5.99 -13.18 -8.74
N VAL A 123 5.00 -13.02 -7.87
CA VAL A 123 4.15 -14.09 -7.37
C VAL A 123 2.70 -13.68 -7.59
N SER A 124 1.94 -14.54 -8.27
CA SER A 124 0.52 -14.28 -8.60
C SER A 124 -0.39 -14.44 -7.38
N ASP A 125 -0.10 -15.42 -6.53
CA ASP A 125 -0.97 -15.88 -5.43
C ASP A 125 -0.27 -15.94 -4.05
N GLU A 126 1.01 -15.56 -4.00
CA GLU A 126 1.79 -15.44 -2.76
C GLU A 126 2.28 -14.01 -2.60
N SER A 127 2.80 -13.67 -1.42
CA SER A 127 3.39 -12.36 -1.16
C SER A 127 4.91 -12.41 -1.36
N VAL A 128 5.48 -11.29 -1.83
CA VAL A 128 6.93 -11.13 -1.88
C VAL A 128 7.44 -10.80 -0.50
N LYS A 129 8.17 -11.73 0.13
CA LYS A 129 8.69 -11.57 1.50
C LYS A 129 9.66 -10.41 1.69
N ARG A 130 10.46 -10.08 0.66
CA ARG A 130 11.47 -9.02 0.66
C ARG A 130 11.91 -8.64 -0.74
N PHE A 131 12.44 -7.44 -0.87
CA PHE A 131 13.10 -6.96 -2.08
C PHE A 131 14.36 -7.80 -2.39
N LYS A 132 14.46 -8.28 -3.62
CA LYS A 132 15.60 -9.06 -4.12
C LYS A 132 16.58 -8.10 -4.81
N PHE A 133 17.83 -8.08 -4.35
CA PHE A 133 18.87 -7.21 -4.91
C PHE A 133 19.51 -7.75 -6.20
N LYS A 134 19.40 -9.07 -6.43
CA LYS A 134 19.93 -9.72 -7.65
C LYS A 134 19.12 -9.25 -8.86
N ASN A 135 19.82 -8.97 -9.97
CA ASN A 135 19.26 -8.52 -11.26
C ASN A 135 18.57 -7.14 -11.22
N VAL A 136 18.66 -6.39 -10.13
CA VAL A 136 18.18 -5.00 -10.07
C VAL A 136 19.10 -4.08 -10.88
N HIS A 137 20.41 -4.36 -10.88
CA HIS A 137 21.41 -3.61 -11.62
C HIS A 137 22.48 -4.56 -12.16
N GLU A 138 23.06 -4.24 -13.32
CA GLU A 138 23.96 -5.13 -14.07
C GLU A 138 25.17 -5.62 -13.25
N ARG A 139 25.73 -4.75 -12.40
CA ARG A 139 27.00 -4.98 -11.67
C ARG A 139 26.86 -5.06 -10.16
N LYS A 140 25.65 -4.93 -9.62
CA LYS A 140 25.38 -4.79 -8.18
C LYS A 140 24.29 -5.77 -7.77
N SER A 141 24.45 -6.39 -6.61
CA SER A 141 23.56 -7.51 -6.22
C SER A 141 23.42 -7.71 -4.71
N ARG A 142 24.09 -6.89 -3.88
CA ARG A 142 24.04 -6.96 -2.42
C ARG A 142 23.26 -5.78 -1.86
N TYR A 143 22.67 -5.94 -0.68
CA TYR A 143 21.96 -4.85 0.01
C TYR A 143 22.80 -3.57 0.13
N SER A 144 24.07 -3.70 0.53
CA SER A 144 25.02 -2.58 0.67
C SER A 144 25.21 -1.77 -0.61
N ASP A 145 24.98 -2.38 -1.78
CA ASP A 145 25.08 -1.68 -3.06
C ASP A 145 23.89 -0.74 -3.34
N PHE A 146 22.74 -1.02 -2.71
CA PHE A 146 21.46 -0.35 -2.97
C PHE A 146 20.91 0.43 -1.77
N GLU A 147 21.47 0.25 -0.57
CA GLU A 147 21.01 0.89 0.67
C GLU A 147 20.82 2.40 0.53
N THR A 148 21.78 3.10 -0.09
CA THR A 148 21.70 4.56 -0.28
C THR A 148 20.59 4.98 -1.24
N ALA A 149 20.36 4.21 -2.32
CA ALA A 149 19.28 4.44 -3.27
C ALA A 149 17.90 4.17 -2.63
N ILE A 150 17.78 3.09 -1.86
CA ILE A 150 16.56 2.76 -1.12
C ILE A 150 16.27 3.83 -0.07
N HIS A 151 17.28 4.25 0.68
CA HIS A 151 17.15 5.34 1.65
C HIS A 151 16.68 6.64 0.97
N TRP A 152 17.30 7.00 -0.16
CA TRP A 152 16.93 8.18 -0.93
C TRP A 152 15.46 8.13 -1.38
N LEU A 153 15.02 7.01 -1.98
CA LEU A 153 13.62 6.85 -2.42
C LEU A 153 12.63 6.95 -1.27
N LYS A 154 12.96 6.39 -0.09
CA LYS A 154 12.13 6.52 1.11
C LYS A 154 12.06 7.96 1.60
N CYS A 155 13.18 8.67 1.65
CA CYS A 155 13.20 10.09 2.03
C CYS A 155 12.39 10.95 1.06
N CYS A 156 12.41 10.61 -0.23
CA CYS A 156 11.58 11.23 -1.26
C CYS A 156 10.13 10.73 -1.28
N ARG A 157 9.78 9.74 -0.43
CA ARG A 157 8.44 9.12 -0.34
C ARG A 157 7.99 8.45 -1.64
N LEU A 158 8.93 7.99 -2.45
CA LEU A 158 8.70 7.27 -3.70
C LEU A 158 8.76 5.75 -3.52
N ALA A 159 9.14 5.28 -2.32
CA ALA A 159 9.08 3.87 -1.93
C ALA A 159 8.65 3.77 -0.47
N LEU A 160 7.73 2.84 -0.20
CA LEU A 160 7.21 2.57 1.14
C LEU A 160 7.85 1.29 1.67
N ALA A 161 8.36 1.32 2.90
CA ALA A 161 9.13 0.22 3.45
C ALA A 161 8.31 -0.62 4.43
N ASN A 162 8.31 -1.92 4.22
CA ASN A 162 7.82 -2.92 5.16
C ASN A 162 9.00 -3.81 5.60
N TYR A 163 9.06 -4.14 6.89
CA TYR A 163 10.11 -5.00 7.42
C TYR A 163 9.53 -6.26 8.07
N PRO A 164 9.90 -7.46 7.59
CA PRO A 164 9.45 -8.70 8.18
C PRO A 164 10.13 -8.97 9.51
N ILE A 165 9.34 -9.34 10.52
CA ILE A 165 9.79 -9.81 11.82
C ILE A 165 9.59 -11.32 11.90
N GLU A 166 10.62 -12.02 12.35
CA GLU A 166 10.62 -13.47 12.50
C GLU A 166 10.40 -13.87 13.97
N GLY A 167 9.78 -15.02 14.20
CA GLY A 167 9.61 -15.57 15.55
C GLY A 167 8.45 -14.93 16.30
N GLN A 168 8.64 -14.58 17.58
CA GLN A 168 7.59 -13.95 18.39
C GLN A 168 7.76 -12.42 18.36
N PRO A 169 6.88 -11.68 17.66
CA PRO A 169 6.98 -10.23 17.58
C PRO A 169 6.65 -9.61 18.94
N LYS A 170 7.36 -8.53 19.29
CA LYS A 170 7.17 -7.78 20.54
C LYS A 170 7.31 -6.29 20.27
N SER A 171 6.60 -5.48 21.03
CA SER A 171 6.77 -4.03 21.00
C SER A 171 8.09 -3.63 21.68
N PRO A 172 8.83 -2.63 21.16
CA PRO A 172 8.61 -1.94 19.90
C PRO A 172 9.13 -2.76 18.69
N LEU A 173 8.31 -2.88 17.65
CA LEU A 173 8.62 -3.65 16.42
C LEU A 173 9.92 -3.18 15.75
N ALA A 174 10.24 -1.89 15.86
CA ALA A 174 11.46 -1.29 15.34
C ALA A 174 12.76 -1.94 15.85
N ALA A 175 12.78 -2.49 17.07
CA ALA A 175 13.95 -3.14 17.65
C ALA A 175 14.35 -4.45 16.93
N TYR A 176 13.41 -5.06 16.20
CA TYR A 176 13.59 -6.34 15.52
C TYR A 176 13.80 -6.19 14.01
N LYS A 177 13.82 -4.95 13.52
CA LYS A 177 13.95 -4.62 12.11
C LYS A 177 15.30 -5.06 11.55
N LYS A 178 15.29 -5.76 10.41
CA LYS A 178 16.49 -6.10 9.64
C LYS A 178 16.48 -5.31 8.33
N ASP A 179 17.39 -4.35 8.17
CA ASP A 179 17.39 -3.44 7.02
C ASP A 179 17.53 -4.16 5.65
N ASN A 180 18.36 -5.21 5.61
CA ASN A 180 18.56 -6.04 4.42
C ASN A 180 17.38 -6.97 4.09
N MET A 181 16.35 -7.02 4.93
CA MET A 181 15.12 -7.80 4.72
C MET A 181 13.95 -6.96 4.22
N VAL A 182 14.18 -5.68 3.90
CA VAL A 182 13.14 -4.75 3.46
C VAL A 182 12.30 -5.30 2.30
N LYS A 183 10.98 -5.21 2.41
CA LYS A 183 10.02 -5.27 1.31
C LYS A 183 9.69 -3.83 0.91
N LEU A 184 9.69 -3.55 -0.39
CA LEU A 184 9.40 -2.23 -0.92
C LEU A 184 8.06 -2.25 -1.67
N PHE A 185 7.20 -1.32 -1.32
CA PHE A 185 5.96 -1.01 -2.01
C PHE A 185 6.09 0.30 -2.78
N LEU A 186 5.33 0.44 -3.87
CA LEU A 186 5.26 1.72 -4.57
C LEU A 186 4.32 2.66 -3.82
N PHE A 187 4.67 3.93 -3.80
CA PHE A 187 3.95 4.96 -3.04
C PHE A 187 2.52 5.24 -3.54
N ASP A 188 2.19 4.84 -4.78
CA ASP A 188 0.88 5.05 -5.40
C ASP A 188 0.43 3.79 -6.17
N VAL A 189 -0.78 3.29 -5.86
CA VAL A 189 -1.34 2.07 -6.48
C VAL A 189 -1.69 2.23 -7.97
N GLY A 190 -2.04 3.44 -8.42
CA GLY A 190 -2.32 3.73 -9.83
C GLY A 190 -1.04 3.67 -10.67
N LEU A 191 0.01 4.34 -10.19
CA LEU A 191 1.34 4.28 -10.80
C LEU A 191 1.91 2.85 -10.78
N LEU A 192 1.62 2.05 -9.75
CA LEU A 192 2.02 0.64 -9.69
C LEU A 192 1.43 -0.13 -10.87
N ASN A 193 0.11 -0.03 -11.05
CA ASN A 193 -0.59 -0.70 -12.15
C ASN A 193 -0.14 -0.18 -13.52
N HIS A 194 0.06 1.13 -13.66
CA HIS A 194 0.58 1.76 -14.88
C HIS A 194 1.97 1.20 -15.25
N MET A 195 2.91 1.18 -14.30
CA MET A 195 4.26 0.66 -14.52
C MET A 195 4.29 -0.85 -14.84
N LEU A 196 3.28 -1.60 -14.40
CA LEU A 196 3.08 -3.00 -14.75
C LEU A 196 2.35 -3.20 -16.08
N GLY A 197 1.90 -2.13 -16.73
CA GLY A 197 1.10 -2.20 -17.96
C GLY A 197 -0.29 -2.78 -17.76
N SER A 198 -0.84 -2.74 -16.55
CA SER A 198 -2.20 -3.26 -16.26
C SER A 198 -3.26 -2.27 -16.75
N SER A 199 -4.14 -2.73 -17.63
CA SER A 199 -5.23 -1.92 -18.16
C SER A 199 -6.41 -1.82 -17.19
N TYR A 200 -7.19 -0.73 -17.28
CA TYR A 200 -8.44 -0.58 -16.52
C TYR A 200 -9.38 -1.77 -16.71
N LYS A 201 -9.45 -2.32 -17.93
CA LYS A 201 -10.30 -3.49 -18.24
C LYS A 201 -9.86 -4.72 -17.45
N GLU A 202 -8.57 -5.02 -17.40
CA GLU A 202 -8.04 -6.15 -16.63
C GLU A 202 -8.25 -5.98 -15.12
N ILE A 203 -8.12 -4.75 -14.61
CA ILE A 203 -8.42 -4.43 -13.20
C ILE A 203 -9.91 -4.67 -12.91
N LYS A 204 -10.80 -4.18 -13.78
CA LYS A 204 -12.25 -4.32 -13.61
C LYS A 204 -12.74 -5.76 -13.72
N GLN A 205 -12.15 -6.56 -14.61
CA GLN A 205 -12.50 -7.96 -14.80
C GLN A 205 -12.18 -8.85 -13.59
N GLN A 206 -11.28 -8.42 -12.70
CA GLN A 206 -10.97 -9.13 -11.46
C GLN A 206 -12.17 -9.24 -10.51
N SER A 207 -13.26 -8.47 -10.71
CA SER A 207 -14.53 -8.66 -10.00
C SER A 207 -14.38 -8.72 -8.47
N TYR A 208 -13.58 -7.80 -7.91
CA TYR A 208 -13.21 -7.72 -6.49
C TYR A 208 -12.27 -8.83 -5.99
N GLU A 209 -11.83 -9.72 -6.88
CA GLU A 209 -10.77 -10.71 -6.64
C GLU A 209 -9.43 -10.21 -7.21
N TYR A 210 -8.94 -9.11 -6.65
CA TYR A 210 -7.74 -8.44 -7.17
C TYR A 210 -6.47 -9.29 -7.02
N LYS A 211 -5.43 -8.96 -7.80
CA LYS A 211 -4.08 -9.51 -7.58
C LYS A 211 -3.58 -9.11 -6.18
N GLY A 212 -3.04 -10.08 -5.43
CA GLY A 212 -2.63 -9.90 -4.02
C GLY A 212 -1.73 -8.69 -3.80
N TYR A 213 -0.70 -8.55 -4.62
CA TYR A 213 0.26 -7.44 -4.51
C TYR A 213 -0.37 -6.05 -4.72
N VAL A 214 -1.47 -5.92 -5.49
CA VAL A 214 -2.17 -4.64 -5.67
C VAL A 214 -2.91 -4.28 -4.40
N ALA A 215 -3.62 -5.24 -3.81
CA ALA A 215 -4.34 -5.05 -2.55
C ALA A 215 -3.36 -4.74 -1.40
N GLU A 216 -2.24 -5.45 -1.31
CA GLU A 216 -1.21 -5.18 -0.31
C GLU A 216 -0.57 -3.79 -0.49
N ASN A 217 -0.28 -3.37 -1.73
CA ASN A 217 0.28 -2.04 -1.98
C ASN A 217 -0.71 -0.94 -1.61
N PHE A 218 -2.00 -1.15 -1.90
CA PHE A 218 -3.06 -0.26 -1.45
C PHE A 218 -3.12 -0.16 0.08
N VAL A 219 -3.09 -1.31 0.78
CA VAL A 219 -3.09 -1.33 2.25
C VAL A 219 -1.86 -0.61 2.81
N GLN A 220 -0.67 -0.86 2.27
CA GLN A 220 0.55 -0.15 2.66
C GLN A 220 0.40 1.38 2.46
N GLN A 221 -0.17 1.82 1.34
CA GLN A 221 -0.39 3.23 1.05
C GLN A 221 -1.34 3.87 2.08
N GLU A 222 -2.47 3.23 2.39
CA GLU A 222 -3.42 3.72 3.40
C GLU A 222 -2.81 3.72 4.82
N LEU A 223 -2.07 2.66 5.19
CA LEU A 223 -1.35 2.61 6.47
C LEU A 223 -0.33 3.74 6.60
N THR A 224 0.39 4.04 5.52
CA THR A 224 1.35 5.14 5.48
C THR A 224 0.66 6.50 5.67
N ALA A 225 -0.54 6.67 5.10
CA ALA A 225 -1.32 7.91 5.24
C ALA A 225 -1.76 8.16 6.69
N ILE A 226 -2.04 7.11 7.47
CA ILE A 226 -2.31 7.19 8.92
C ILE A 226 -1.05 7.10 9.80
N ASN A 227 0.12 7.44 9.23
CA ASN A 227 1.42 7.52 9.89
C ASN A 227 2.01 6.19 10.41
N ILE A 228 1.62 5.07 9.81
CA ILE A 228 2.27 3.77 10.03
C ILE A 228 3.35 3.58 8.95
N ASP A 229 4.51 4.18 9.17
CA ASP A 229 5.67 4.15 8.27
C ASP A 229 7.00 4.24 9.07
N PRO A 230 7.92 3.25 8.97
CA PRO A 230 7.75 2.02 8.19
C PRO A 230 6.69 1.10 8.79
N SER A 231 6.16 0.22 7.95
CA SER A 231 5.30 -0.87 8.42
C SER A 231 6.13 -2.13 8.71
N TYR A 232 5.50 -3.11 9.35
CA TYR A 232 6.11 -4.39 9.68
C TYR A 232 5.19 -5.53 9.25
N SER A 233 5.79 -6.64 8.85
CA SER A 233 5.10 -7.91 8.55
C SER A 233 5.62 -9.01 9.49
N TRP A 234 5.00 -10.18 9.47
CA TRP A 234 5.47 -11.32 10.23
C TRP A 234 5.74 -12.51 9.33
N ASN A 235 6.84 -13.22 9.61
CA ASN A 235 7.24 -14.41 8.88
C ASN A 235 7.61 -15.55 9.85
N ASP A 236 7.12 -16.74 9.54
CA ASP A 236 7.54 -17.97 10.21
C ASP A 236 7.56 -19.15 9.23
N ALA A 237 8.75 -19.57 8.82
CA ALA A 237 8.94 -20.63 7.83
C ALA A 237 8.10 -20.42 6.55
N ARG A 238 6.95 -21.10 6.46
CA ARG A 238 6.02 -21.04 5.30
C ARG A 238 4.79 -20.17 5.54
N ALA A 239 4.64 -19.58 6.72
CA ALA A 239 3.58 -18.65 7.07
C ALA A 239 4.09 -17.21 6.97
N GLU A 240 3.22 -16.33 6.49
CA GLU A 240 3.45 -14.90 6.34
C GLU A 240 2.16 -14.16 6.67
N ILE A 241 2.26 -13.08 7.44
CA ILE A 241 1.20 -12.11 7.67
C ILE A 241 1.67 -10.79 7.10
N GLU A 242 0.86 -10.21 6.21
CA GLU A 242 1.25 -9.05 5.40
C GLU A 242 1.56 -7.82 6.26
N PHE A 243 0.81 -7.61 7.36
CA PHE A 243 1.09 -6.52 8.30
C PHE A 243 0.87 -6.93 9.76
N ILE A 244 1.65 -6.34 10.67
CA ILE A 244 1.46 -6.41 12.11
C ILE A 244 1.51 -5.00 12.71
N LEU A 245 0.60 -4.69 13.62
CA LEU A 245 0.54 -3.40 14.33
C LEU A 245 0.70 -3.62 15.83
N ALA A 246 1.41 -2.71 16.50
CA ALA A 246 1.44 -2.66 17.96
C ALA A 246 0.28 -1.80 18.47
N THR A 247 -0.41 -2.24 19.51
CA THR A 247 -1.32 -1.38 20.29
C THR A 247 -0.53 -0.53 21.29
N ASP A 248 -1.20 0.43 21.92
CA ASP A 248 -0.60 1.26 22.97
C ASP A 248 -0.19 0.43 24.20
N GLU A 249 -0.89 -0.68 24.47
CA GLU A 249 -0.57 -1.66 25.52
C GLU A 249 0.59 -2.59 25.13
N GLY A 250 1.04 -2.55 23.87
CA GLY A 250 2.14 -3.34 23.36
C GLY A 250 1.75 -4.70 22.77
N ASP A 251 0.45 -5.00 22.66
CA ASP A 251 -0.04 -6.18 21.95
C ASP A 251 0.28 -6.08 20.45
N ILE A 252 0.68 -7.19 19.83
CA ILE A 252 0.95 -7.23 18.38
C ILE A 252 -0.21 -7.90 17.66
N ILE A 253 -0.90 -7.12 16.84
CA ILE A 253 -2.11 -7.53 16.14
C ILE A 253 -1.79 -7.84 14.68
N PRO A 254 -2.08 -9.06 14.18
CA PRO A 254 -1.90 -9.41 12.79
C PRO A 254 -3.02 -8.86 11.90
N ILE A 255 -2.64 -8.41 10.71
CA ILE A 255 -3.53 -8.02 9.63
C ILE A 255 -3.20 -8.86 8.40
N GLU A 256 -4.14 -9.72 8.03
CA GLU A 256 -4.06 -10.54 6.83
C GLU A 256 -4.80 -9.84 5.68
N VAL A 257 -4.15 -9.71 4.52
CA VAL A 257 -4.76 -9.09 3.34
C VAL A 257 -5.24 -10.18 2.38
N LYS A 258 -6.54 -10.19 2.08
CA LYS A 258 -7.17 -11.14 1.17
C LYS A 258 -7.72 -10.43 -0.05
N SER A 259 -7.08 -10.69 -1.18
CA SER A 259 -7.51 -10.14 -2.44
C SER A 259 -8.44 -11.08 -3.23
N GLY A 260 -8.79 -12.28 -2.75
CA GLY A 260 -9.70 -13.22 -3.45
C GLY A 260 -10.28 -14.31 -2.55
N LYS A 261 -11.18 -15.15 -3.09
CA LYS A 261 -11.95 -16.15 -2.30
C LYS A 261 -11.13 -17.33 -1.79
N ARG A 262 -9.99 -17.64 -2.40
CA ARG A 262 -9.13 -18.75 -2.01
C ARG A 262 -7.81 -18.25 -1.49
N THR A 263 -7.60 -18.44 -0.19
CA THR A 263 -6.25 -18.57 0.36
C THR A 263 -6.28 -19.63 1.46
N ARG A 264 -5.22 -20.42 1.54
CA ARG A 264 -5.05 -21.41 2.60
C ARG A 264 -5.07 -20.65 3.94
N ALA A 265 -6.04 -20.96 4.80
CA ALA A 265 -6.21 -20.41 6.15
C ALA A 265 -5.04 -20.70 7.12
N LYS A 266 -3.84 -21.00 6.61
CA LYS A 266 -2.71 -21.54 7.35
C LYS A 266 -1.85 -20.45 7.98
N SER A 267 -1.65 -19.31 7.34
CA SER A 267 -0.77 -18.26 7.88
C SER A 267 -1.34 -17.62 9.14
N LEU A 268 -2.58 -17.11 9.08
CA LEU A 268 -3.20 -16.52 10.27
C LEU A 268 -3.41 -17.54 11.39
N ALA A 269 -3.82 -18.77 11.08
CA ALA A 269 -3.91 -19.83 12.09
C ALA A 269 -2.54 -20.10 12.75
N SER A 270 -1.46 -20.15 11.96
CA SER A 270 -0.10 -20.31 12.47
C SER A 270 0.34 -19.13 13.34
N TYR A 271 -0.03 -17.91 12.98
CA TYR A 271 0.22 -16.74 13.81
C TYR A 271 -0.54 -16.83 15.14
N ILE A 272 -1.83 -17.18 15.11
CA ILE A 272 -2.67 -17.32 16.31
C ILE A 272 -2.08 -18.38 17.25
N GLU A 273 -1.72 -19.55 16.72
CA GLU A 273 -1.14 -20.64 17.50
C GLU A 273 0.18 -20.23 18.17
N LYS A 274 1.04 -19.50 17.45
CA LYS A 274 2.40 -19.18 17.92
C LYS A 274 2.48 -17.91 18.77
N CYS A 275 1.66 -16.91 18.45
CA CYS A 275 1.75 -15.57 19.03
C CYS A 275 0.59 -15.25 19.96
N SER A 276 -0.52 -16.01 19.90
CA SER A 276 -1.71 -15.83 20.74
C SER A 276 -2.19 -14.37 20.84
N PRO A 277 -2.43 -13.69 19.70
CA PRO A 277 -2.82 -12.28 19.73
C PRO A 277 -4.22 -12.11 20.35
N SER A 278 -4.44 -10.98 20.99
CA SER A 278 -5.74 -10.61 21.59
C SER A 278 -6.83 -10.39 20.53
N LYS A 279 -6.44 -9.97 19.33
CA LYS A 279 -7.32 -9.75 18.17
C LYS A 279 -6.65 -10.13 16.86
N THR A 280 -7.43 -10.29 15.80
CA THR A 280 -6.94 -10.43 14.43
C THR A 280 -7.75 -9.59 13.46
N PHE A 281 -7.11 -9.09 12.40
CA PHE A 281 -7.77 -8.42 11.30
C PHE A 281 -7.61 -9.18 10.00
N LYS A 282 -8.67 -9.19 9.20
CA LYS A 282 -8.63 -9.56 7.78
C LYS A 282 -9.20 -8.43 6.94
N LEU A 283 -8.42 -7.95 5.98
CA LEU A 283 -8.87 -6.98 4.99
C LEU A 283 -9.27 -7.72 3.72
N THR A 284 -10.52 -7.62 3.28
CA THR A 284 -11.07 -8.47 2.20
C THR A 284 -11.86 -7.67 1.16
N GLY A 285 -12.15 -8.28 0.02
CA GLY A 285 -13.12 -7.76 -0.95
C GLY A 285 -14.58 -8.04 -0.60
N THR A 286 -14.90 -8.45 0.63
CA THR A 286 -16.28 -8.73 1.09
C THR A 286 -16.77 -7.67 2.06
N GLN A 287 -18.04 -7.70 2.45
CA GLN A 287 -18.58 -6.82 3.49
C GLN A 287 -17.91 -7.02 4.85
N GLY A 288 -17.20 -8.12 5.08
CA GLY A 288 -16.56 -8.38 6.37
C GLY A 288 -17.54 -8.84 7.46
N SER A 289 -17.10 -8.74 8.71
CA SER A 289 -17.82 -9.19 9.90
C SER A 289 -18.78 -8.12 10.42
N SER A 290 -19.63 -8.50 11.39
CA SER A 290 -20.43 -7.56 12.15
C SER A 290 -19.53 -6.52 12.84
N MET A 291 -20.03 -5.28 12.98
CA MET A 291 -19.37 -4.22 13.75
C MET A 291 -19.19 -4.58 15.23
N LEU A 292 -19.97 -5.55 15.73
CA LEU A 292 -19.93 -6.07 17.10
C LEU A 292 -18.82 -7.10 17.32
N GLU A 293 -18.25 -7.70 16.27
CA GLU A 293 -17.11 -8.60 16.39
C GLU A 293 -15.89 -7.85 16.92
N GLN A 294 -15.26 -8.37 17.99
CA GLN A 294 -14.14 -7.70 18.68
C GLN A 294 -12.83 -8.51 18.63
N THR A 295 -12.88 -9.79 18.27
CA THR A 295 -11.72 -10.69 18.33
C THR A 295 -11.21 -11.05 16.95
N ASN A 296 -12.09 -11.51 16.05
CA ASN A 296 -11.71 -11.96 14.70
C ASN A 296 -12.33 -11.06 13.64
N ILE A 297 -11.81 -9.85 13.53
CA ILE A 297 -12.43 -8.77 12.78
C ILE A 297 -12.13 -8.93 11.29
N VAL A 298 -13.17 -8.90 10.45
CA VAL A 298 -13.04 -8.88 9.00
C VAL A 298 -13.59 -7.56 8.49
N MET A 299 -12.81 -6.82 7.72
CA MET A 299 -13.19 -5.51 7.19
C MET A 299 -13.00 -5.47 5.67
N PRO A 300 -13.85 -4.73 4.93
CA PRO A 300 -13.57 -4.41 3.55
C PRO A 300 -12.22 -3.68 3.40
N LEU A 301 -11.48 -3.97 2.33
CA LEU A 301 -10.17 -3.34 2.02
C LEU A 301 -10.24 -1.81 2.10
N TYR A 302 -11.27 -1.21 1.52
CA TYR A 302 -11.43 0.25 1.49
C TYR A 302 -11.59 0.90 2.88
N PHE A 303 -11.79 0.13 3.95
CA PHE A 303 -11.83 0.63 5.33
C PHE A 303 -10.51 0.52 6.08
N THR A 304 -9.39 0.26 5.38
CA THR A 304 -8.04 0.14 5.98
C THR A 304 -7.69 1.31 6.91
N GLN A 305 -8.01 2.55 6.54
CA GLN A 305 -7.73 3.73 7.38
C GLN A 305 -8.42 3.72 8.75
N PHE A 306 -9.49 2.94 8.93
CA PHE A 306 -10.24 2.85 10.18
C PHE A 306 -9.68 1.79 11.13
N LEU A 307 -8.61 1.06 10.76
CA LEU A 307 -7.95 0.08 11.62
C LEU A 307 -7.64 0.62 13.03
N PRO A 308 -7.06 1.83 13.22
CA PRO A 308 -6.75 2.34 14.56
C PRO A 308 -7.96 2.45 15.49
N LEU A 309 -9.15 2.73 14.94
CA LEU A 309 -10.40 2.81 15.72
C LEU A 309 -10.85 1.46 16.27
N ARG A 310 -10.24 0.36 15.83
CA ARG A 310 -10.58 -1.02 16.18
C ARG A 310 -9.48 -1.74 16.95
N LEU A 311 -8.31 -1.13 17.10
CA LEU A 311 -7.18 -1.74 17.80
C LEU A 311 -7.45 -1.83 19.32
N GLY A 312 -7.94 -0.74 19.92
CA GLY A 312 -8.36 -0.67 21.34
C GLY A 312 -9.53 -1.58 21.69
#